data_AF-A0A286LPF6-F1
#
_entry.id   AF-A0A286LPF6-F1
#
_cell.length_a   1.000
_cell.length_b   1.000
_cell.length_c   1.000
_cell.angle_alpha   90.00
_cell.angle_beta   90.00
_cell.angle_gamma   90.00
#
_symmetry.space_group_name_H-M   'P 1'
#
loop_
_entity.id
_entity.type
_entity.pdbx_description
1 polymer ?
#
loop_
_entity_poly.entity_id
_entity_poly.type
_entity_poly.pdbx_seq_one_letter_code
_entity_poly.pdbx_strand_id
1 'polypeptide(L)'
;SGVFLERTHFYGKIEYLIAVYCNSFQRTLWFLKDTFIHYVRYQGKAILASKGTLILMKKWKFHLVNFWQSYFHFWFQPYRIHIKQLPNYSFSFLGYFSSVLKNPLVVRNQMLENSFLINTLTKKLDTIVPVISLIGSLSKAQFCTVLGHPISKPIWTDLSDSDILDRFCRICRNLCRYHSGSSKKQVLYRIKYILRLSCART
;
A
#
# COMPACT_ATOMS: atom_id res chain seq x y z
N SER A 1 41.13 33.77 25.50
CA SER A 1 41.02 32.44 26.14
C SER A 1 39.58 31.90 26.27
N GLY A 2 38.52 32.61 25.84
CA GLY A 2 37.11 32.17 26.01
C GLY A 2 36.56 31.14 25.01
N VAL A 3 37.17 30.98 23.83
CA VAL A 3 36.62 30.17 22.71
C VAL A 3 36.73 28.64 22.95
N PHE A 4 37.63 28.20 23.84
CA PHE A 4 37.84 26.77 24.14
C PHE A 4 36.85 26.20 25.16
N LEU A 5 36.40 27.00 26.14
CA LEU A 5 35.42 26.58 27.15
C LEU A 5 34.03 26.35 26.54
N GLU A 6 33.65 27.16 25.54
CA GLU A 6 32.40 26.95 24.82
C GLU A 6 32.39 25.63 24.03
N ARG A 7 33.51 25.22 23.45
CA ARG A 7 33.61 23.95 22.72
C ARG A 7 33.51 22.73 23.64
N THR A 8 34.20 22.72 24.78
CA THR A 8 34.11 21.59 25.72
C THR A 8 32.71 21.45 26.32
N HIS A 9 32.05 22.57 26.62
CA HIS A 9 30.67 22.55 27.09
C HIS A 9 29.69 22.09 25.99
N PHE A 10 29.95 22.45 24.74
CA PHE A 10 29.17 22.01 23.58
C PHE A 10 29.31 20.49 23.36
N TYR A 11 30.52 19.95 23.40
CA TYR A 11 30.76 18.50 23.29
C TYR A 11 30.15 17.73 24.46
N GLY A 12 30.24 18.24 25.70
CA GLY A 12 29.57 17.63 26.85
C GLY A 12 28.04 17.60 26.74
N LYS A 13 27.42 18.64 26.15
CA LYS A 13 25.98 18.65 25.84
C LYS A 13 25.62 17.60 24.78
N ILE A 14 26.47 17.40 23.78
CA ILE A 14 26.27 16.38 22.74
C ILE A 14 26.36 14.97 23.34
N GLU A 15 27.39 14.69 24.14
CA GLU A 15 27.55 13.38 24.80
C GLU A 15 26.40 13.07 25.75
N TYR A 16 25.93 14.06 26.51
CA TYR A 16 24.75 13.90 27.37
C TYR A 16 23.49 13.60 26.55
N LEU A 17 23.27 14.30 25.44
CA LEU A 17 22.15 14.02 24.53
C LEU A 17 22.23 12.61 23.96
N ILE A 18 23.42 12.15 23.55
CA ILE A 18 23.65 10.79 23.05
C ILE A 18 23.37 9.76 24.16
N ALA A 19 23.88 9.97 25.38
CA ALA A 19 23.69 9.06 26.50
C ALA A 19 22.21 8.94 26.91
N VAL A 20 21.50 10.08 27.04
CA VAL A 20 20.06 10.11 27.31
C VAL A 20 19.29 9.42 26.19
N TYR A 21 19.67 9.66 24.96
CA TYR A 21 19.04 9.06 23.79
C TYR A 21 19.25 7.54 23.74
N CYS A 22 20.47 7.05 23.92
CA CYS A 22 20.80 5.63 23.97
C CYS A 22 20.07 4.92 25.13
N ASN A 23 20.03 5.52 26.32
CA ASN A 23 19.28 4.98 27.45
C ASN A 23 17.77 4.93 27.19
N SER A 24 17.21 5.98 26.57
CA SER A 24 15.80 6.00 26.17
C SER A 24 15.49 4.94 25.11
N PHE A 25 16.44 4.69 24.19
CA PHE A 25 16.32 3.69 23.13
C PHE A 25 16.33 2.28 23.73
N GLN A 26 17.30 1.97 24.58
CA GLN A 26 17.43 0.67 25.23
C GLN A 26 16.22 0.34 26.11
N ARG A 27 15.71 1.32 26.86
CA ARG A 27 14.47 1.19 27.66
C ARG A 27 13.24 0.97 26.78
N THR A 28 13.14 1.64 25.65
CA THR A 28 11.99 1.47 24.73
C THR A 28 12.05 0.11 24.01
N LEU A 29 13.25 -0.39 23.69
CA LEU A 29 13.49 -1.71 23.09
C LEU A 29 13.13 -2.87 24.03
N TRP A 30 13.35 -2.70 25.34
CA TRP A 30 12.99 -3.69 26.34
C TRP A 30 11.47 -3.98 26.36
N PHE A 31 10.63 -2.98 26.10
CA PHE A 31 9.17 -3.13 26.04
C PHE A 31 8.65 -3.75 24.73
N LEU A 32 9.53 -3.99 23.75
CA LEU A 32 9.15 -4.50 22.42
C LEU A 32 9.25 -6.03 22.30
N LYS A 33 9.68 -6.72 23.36
CA LYS A 33 9.98 -8.17 23.38
C LYS A 33 8.83 -9.08 22.88
N ASP A 34 7.57 -8.66 22.99
CA ASP A 34 6.40 -9.50 22.68
C ASP A 34 5.66 -9.13 21.38
N THR A 35 6.31 -8.45 20.43
CA THR A 35 5.59 -7.89 19.28
C THR A 35 5.93 -8.58 17.97
N PHE A 36 4.99 -9.38 17.45
CA PHE A 36 5.07 -9.96 16.11
C PHE A 36 4.89 -8.85 15.07
N ILE A 37 6.01 -8.38 14.53
CA ILE A 37 6.04 -7.37 13.47
C ILE A 37 6.25 -8.06 12.14
N HIS A 38 5.36 -7.76 11.21
CA HIS A 38 5.49 -8.10 9.81
C HIS A 38 5.95 -6.87 9.04
N TYR A 39 7.00 -7.03 8.25
CA TYR A 39 7.58 -5.99 7.43
C TYR A 39 7.50 -6.38 5.95
N VAL A 40 7.02 -5.46 5.11
CA VAL A 40 6.98 -5.64 3.65
C VAL A 40 7.48 -4.37 2.99
N ARG A 41 8.41 -4.49 2.02
CA ARG A 41 8.99 -3.37 1.26
C ARG A 41 8.95 -3.65 -0.23
N TYR A 42 8.56 -2.65 -1.01
CA TYR A 42 8.60 -2.69 -2.47
C TYR A 42 8.79 -1.30 -3.07
N GLN A 43 9.75 -1.15 -4.00
CA GLN A 43 10.01 0.08 -4.78
C GLN A 43 9.95 1.39 -3.95
N GLY A 44 10.55 1.40 -2.76
CA GLY A 44 10.59 2.58 -1.88
C GLY A 44 9.37 2.78 -0.98
N LYS A 45 8.32 1.96 -1.10
CA LYS A 45 7.21 1.92 -0.14
C LYS A 45 7.43 0.78 0.85
N ALA A 46 7.15 1.02 2.12
CA ALA A 46 7.24 0.00 3.16
C ALA A 46 6.00 0.03 4.06
N ILE A 47 5.57 -1.15 4.49
CA ILE A 47 4.48 -1.34 5.44
C ILE A 47 5.02 -2.14 6.61
N LEU A 48 4.74 -1.62 7.80
CA LEU A 48 4.96 -2.31 9.07
C LEU A 48 3.60 -2.64 9.66
N ALA A 49 3.35 -3.91 9.95
CA ALA A 49 2.11 -4.36 10.57
C ALA A 49 2.44 -5.15 11.83
N SER A 50 1.71 -4.87 12.91
CA SER A 50 1.82 -5.64 14.16
C SER A 50 0.45 -5.71 14.83
N LYS A 51 0.18 -6.85 15.45
CA LYS A 51 -1.04 -7.06 16.24
C LYS A 51 -0.84 -6.40 17.61
N GLY A 52 -1.24 -5.14 17.76
CA GLY A 52 -1.08 -4.41 19.02
C GLY A 52 -1.85 -3.08 19.07
N THR A 53 -1.69 -2.35 20.17
CA THR A 53 -2.33 -1.05 20.38
C THR A 53 -1.66 0.07 19.57
N LEU A 54 -2.38 1.17 19.34
CA LEU A 54 -1.83 2.35 18.65
C LEU A 54 -0.60 2.94 19.37
N ILE A 55 -0.52 2.80 20.69
CA ILE A 55 0.62 3.25 21.51
C ILE A 55 1.90 2.52 21.09
N LEU A 56 1.80 1.21 20.87
CA LEU A 56 2.93 0.41 20.42
C LEU A 56 3.43 0.89 19.05
N MET A 57 2.52 1.19 18.12
CA MET A 57 2.89 1.71 16.79
C MET A 57 3.55 3.10 16.86
N LYS A 58 3.13 3.96 17.80
CA LYS A 58 3.80 5.24 18.06
C LYS A 58 5.23 5.05 18.58
N LYS A 59 5.45 4.08 19.48
CA LYS A 59 6.79 3.71 19.95
C LYS A 59 7.67 3.18 18.81
N TRP A 60 7.13 2.31 17.96
CA TRP A 60 7.83 1.82 16.77
C TRP A 60 8.19 2.94 15.80
N LYS A 61 7.28 3.88 15.57
CA LYS A 61 7.55 5.07 14.75
C LYS A 61 8.71 5.88 15.31
N PHE A 62 8.73 6.14 16.61
CA PHE A 62 9.83 6.83 17.27
C PHE A 62 11.15 6.07 17.12
N HIS A 63 11.14 4.76 17.39
CA HIS A 63 12.30 3.91 17.21
C HIS A 63 12.86 3.90 15.78
N LEU A 64 12.01 3.81 14.77
CA LEU A 64 12.44 3.76 13.37
C LEU A 64 13.09 5.07 12.94
N VAL A 65 12.50 6.22 13.32
CA VAL A 65 13.08 7.54 13.02
C VAL A 65 14.44 7.66 13.68
N ASN A 66 14.53 7.24 14.94
CA ASN A 66 15.75 7.30 15.72
C ASN A 66 16.86 6.41 15.18
N PHE A 67 16.50 5.16 14.86
CA PHE A 67 17.40 4.19 14.24
C PHE A 67 17.95 4.72 12.91
N TRP A 68 17.08 5.29 12.06
CA TRP A 68 17.51 5.84 10.78
C TRP A 68 18.46 7.02 10.93
N GLN A 69 18.15 7.94 11.84
CA GLN A 69 19.00 9.10 12.09
C GLN A 69 20.35 8.70 12.67
N SER A 70 20.38 7.73 13.58
CA SER A 70 21.62 7.31 14.26
C SER A 70 22.51 6.46 13.38
N TYR A 71 21.92 5.51 12.63
CA TYR A 71 22.67 4.50 11.90
C TYR A 71 23.00 4.92 10.47
N PHE A 72 22.07 5.59 9.78
CA PHE A 72 22.26 6.03 8.39
C PHE A 72 22.60 7.51 8.27
N HIS A 73 22.71 8.24 9.38
CA HIS A 73 22.85 9.69 9.41
C HIS A 73 21.81 10.41 8.54
N PHE A 74 20.64 9.78 8.37
CA PHE A 74 19.60 10.24 7.47
C PHE A 74 18.37 10.67 8.27
N TRP A 75 18.02 11.94 8.14
CA TRP A 75 16.84 12.48 8.81
C TRP A 75 15.56 12.02 8.10
N PHE A 76 14.87 11.06 8.71
CA PHE A 76 13.61 10.55 8.19
C PHE A 76 12.45 11.46 8.61
N GLN A 77 11.71 12.04 7.65
CA GLN A 77 10.56 12.90 7.93
C GLN A 77 9.42 12.10 8.62
N PRO A 78 9.19 12.28 9.94
CA PRO A 78 8.28 11.42 10.70
C PRO A 78 6.82 11.59 10.28
N TYR A 79 6.44 12.74 9.74
CA TYR A 79 5.07 13.00 9.30
C TYR A 79 4.65 12.15 8.09
N ARG A 80 5.60 11.61 7.31
CA ARG A 80 5.31 10.66 6.21
C ARG A 80 4.82 9.30 6.71
N ILE A 81 5.10 8.95 7.97
CA ILE A 81 4.67 7.70 8.58
C ILE A 81 3.27 7.87 9.15
N HIS A 82 2.28 7.40 8.39
CA HIS A 82 0.89 7.34 8.82
C HIS A 82 0.62 6.03 9.57
N ILE A 83 0.08 6.15 10.79
CA ILE A 83 -0.38 5.00 11.57
C ILE A 83 -1.88 4.87 11.31
N LYS A 84 -2.29 3.76 10.69
CA LYS A 84 -3.70 3.46 10.39
C LYS A 84 -4.11 2.14 11.03
N GLN A 85 -5.35 2.06 11.48
CA GLN A 85 -5.92 0.83 12.04
C GLN A 85 -6.64 0.03 10.94
N LEU A 86 -6.13 -1.16 10.60
CA LEU A 86 -6.59 -1.95 9.45
C LEU A 86 -8.11 -2.23 9.35
N PRO A 87 -8.87 -2.60 10.42
CA PRO A 87 -10.29 -2.92 10.27
C PRO A 87 -11.14 -1.76 9.73
N ASN A 88 -10.73 -0.51 9.92
CA ASN A 88 -11.53 0.65 9.49
C ASN A 88 -10.95 1.38 8.28
N TYR A 89 -9.82 0.90 7.75
CA TYR A 89 -9.07 1.60 6.72
C TYR A 89 -8.61 0.64 5.63
N SER A 90 -8.68 1.11 4.38
CA SER A 90 -7.95 0.52 3.26
C SER A 90 -6.63 1.26 3.04
N PHE A 91 -5.65 0.58 2.45
CA PHE A 91 -4.40 1.19 2.02
C PHE A 91 -4.01 0.71 0.63
N SER A 92 -3.29 1.54 -0.11
CA SER A 92 -2.78 1.20 -1.44
C SER A 92 -1.33 0.71 -1.37
N PHE A 93 -1.09 -0.52 -1.84
CA PHE A 93 0.23 -1.13 -1.89
C PHE A 93 0.32 -2.08 -3.08
N LEU A 94 1.49 -2.14 -3.75
CA LEU A 94 1.72 -3.01 -4.92
C LEU A 94 0.68 -2.85 -6.06
N GLY A 95 0.04 -1.69 -6.19
CA GLY A 95 -1.01 -1.49 -7.19
C GLY A 95 -2.36 -2.11 -6.82
N TYR A 96 -2.56 -2.52 -5.57
CA TYR A 96 -3.82 -2.98 -5.01
C TYR A 96 -4.30 -2.05 -3.90
N PHE A 97 -5.62 -1.98 -3.72
CA PHE A 97 -6.23 -1.55 -2.47
C PHE A 97 -6.42 -2.77 -1.58
N SER A 98 -5.75 -2.79 -0.44
CA SER A 98 -5.87 -3.85 0.55
C SER A 98 -6.74 -3.39 1.72
N SER A 99 -7.67 -4.24 2.16
CA SER A 99 -8.54 -4.02 3.32
C SER A 99 -8.79 -5.33 4.06
N VAL A 100 -9.20 -5.24 5.32
CA VAL A 100 -9.70 -6.43 6.04
C VAL A 100 -11.10 -6.75 5.54
N LEU A 101 -11.33 -8.01 5.17
CA LEU A 101 -12.65 -8.44 4.69
C LEU A 101 -13.66 -8.43 5.84
N LYS A 102 -14.67 -7.56 5.73
CA LYS A 102 -15.85 -7.52 6.59
C LYS A 102 -16.98 -8.28 5.92
N ASN A 103 -17.52 -9.28 6.61
CA ASN A 103 -18.70 -10.01 6.15
C ASN A 103 -19.93 -9.47 6.89
N PRO A 104 -20.77 -8.65 6.23
CA PRO A 104 -22.06 -8.26 6.78
C PRO A 104 -23.00 -9.47 6.80
N LEU A 105 -23.47 -9.84 7.98
CA LEU A 105 -24.57 -10.77 8.18
C LEU A 105 -25.83 -9.95 8.43
N VAL A 106 -26.84 -10.16 7.59
CA VAL A 106 -28.16 -9.55 7.79
C VAL A 106 -28.99 -10.54 8.58
N VAL A 107 -29.33 -10.16 9.82
CA VAL A 107 -30.25 -10.92 10.66
C VAL A 107 -31.60 -10.22 10.60
N ARG A 108 -32.62 -10.91 10.09
CA ARG A 108 -33.99 -10.42 10.04
C ARG A 108 -34.77 -11.02 11.20
N ASN A 109 -35.33 -10.17 12.07
CA ASN A 109 -36.23 -10.65 13.12
C ASN A 109 -37.66 -10.60 12.59
N GLN A 110 -38.28 -11.77 12.46
CA GLN A 110 -39.62 -11.92 11.92
C GLN A 110 -40.71 -11.28 12.81
N MET A 111 -40.47 -11.15 14.12
CA MET A 111 -41.44 -10.53 15.05
C MET A 111 -41.53 -9.01 14.97
N LEU A 112 -40.47 -8.33 14.48
CA LEU A 112 -40.36 -6.87 14.56
C LEU A 112 -40.21 -6.20 13.19
N GLU A 113 -40.31 -6.95 12.09
CA GLU A 113 -39.95 -6.54 10.72
C GLU A 113 -38.57 -5.87 10.56
N ASN A 114 -37.77 -5.81 11.63
CA ASN A 114 -36.50 -5.13 11.66
C ASN A 114 -35.39 -6.04 11.14
N SER A 115 -34.54 -5.48 10.29
CA SER A 115 -33.30 -6.12 9.84
C SER A 115 -32.10 -5.44 10.50
N PHE A 116 -31.21 -6.24 11.07
CA PHE A 116 -29.97 -5.76 11.70
C PHE A 116 -28.76 -6.25 10.90
N LEU A 117 -27.79 -5.34 10.71
CA LEU A 117 -26.53 -5.61 10.02
C LEU A 117 -25.44 -5.90 11.05
N ILE A 118 -25.03 -7.16 11.16
CA ILE A 118 -23.93 -7.59 12.03
C ILE A 118 -22.69 -7.80 11.16
N ASN A 119 -21.68 -6.95 11.32
CA ASN A 119 -20.42 -7.11 10.60
C ASN A 119 -19.48 -8.06 11.35
N THR A 120 -19.22 -9.23 10.76
CA THR A 120 -18.20 -10.15 11.25
C THR A 120 -16.85 -9.86 10.59
N LEU A 121 -15.79 -9.78 11.38
CA LEU A 121 -14.43 -9.60 10.87
C LEU A 121 -13.85 -10.98 10.54
N THR A 122 -13.51 -11.19 9.27
CA THR A 122 -12.75 -12.38 8.88
C THR A 122 -11.26 -12.09 8.91
N LYS A 123 -10.45 -13.13 9.22
CA LYS A 123 -8.98 -13.03 9.22
C LYS A 123 -8.37 -12.92 7.81
N LYS A 124 -9.18 -12.70 6.77
CA LYS A 124 -8.74 -12.66 5.37
C LYS A 124 -8.51 -11.21 4.93
N LEU A 125 -7.39 -11.00 4.21
CA LEU A 125 -7.14 -9.74 3.53
C LEU A 125 -7.85 -9.74 2.18
N ASP A 126 -8.64 -8.69 1.96
CA ASP A 126 -9.27 -8.40 0.69
C ASP A 126 -8.33 -7.52 -0.14
N THR A 127 -7.96 -7.98 -1.33
CA THR A 127 -7.13 -7.21 -2.27
C THR A 127 -7.97 -6.88 -3.49
N ILE A 128 -8.25 -5.58 -3.66
CA ILE A 128 -9.09 -5.06 -4.74
C ILE A 128 -8.21 -4.26 -5.69
N VAL A 129 -8.35 -4.57 -6.97
CA VAL A 129 -7.65 -3.85 -8.03
C VAL A 129 -8.32 -2.48 -8.27
N PRO A 130 -7.56 -1.38 -8.29
CA PRO A 130 -8.09 -0.04 -8.51
C PRO A 130 -8.52 0.15 -9.99
N VAL A 131 -9.80 -0.09 -10.28
CA VAL A 131 -10.38 0.01 -11.64
C VAL A 131 -10.02 1.33 -12.31
N ILE A 132 -10.20 2.44 -11.59
CA ILE A 132 -9.98 3.80 -12.11
C ILE A 132 -8.51 4.00 -12.49
N SER A 133 -7.57 3.51 -11.67
CA SER A 133 -6.14 3.62 -11.96
C SER A 133 -5.74 2.78 -13.18
N LEU A 134 -6.33 1.59 -13.35
CA LEU A 134 -6.08 0.75 -14.53
C LEU A 134 -6.68 1.35 -15.80
N ILE A 135 -7.93 1.82 -15.78
CA ILE A 135 -8.55 2.50 -16.92
C ILE A 135 -7.74 3.75 -17.28
N GLY A 136 -7.32 4.54 -16.28
CA GLY A 136 -6.47 5.71 -16.51
C GLY A 136 -5.13 5.35 -17.17
N SER A 137 -4.52 4.23 -16.79
CA SER A 137 -3.27 3.75 -17.40
C SER A 137 -3.48 3.28 -18.85
N LEU A 138 -4.56 2.54 -19.11
CA LEU A 138 -4.94 2.11 -20.46
C LEU A 138 -5.29 3.29 -21.37
N SER A 139 -5.92 4.32 -20.80
CA SER A 139 -6.29 5.52 -21.54
C SER A 139 -5.07 6.38 -21.91
N LYS A 140 -4.10 6.52 -21.00
CA LYS A 140 -2.79 7.13 -21.32
C LYS A 140 -2.07 6.38 -22.43
N ALA A 141 -2.16 5.05 -22.40
CA ALA A 141 -1.63 4.20 -23.46
C ALA A 141 -2.56 4.12 -24.69
N GLN A 142 -3.61 4.95 -24.80
CA GLN A 142 -4.57 5.03 -25.92
C GLN A 142 -5.24 3.71 -26.33
N PHE A 143 -5.52 2.82 -25.38
CA PHE A 143 -6.39 1.66 -25.61
C PHE A 143 -7.87 1.97 -25.37
N CYS A 144 -8.15 3.00 -24.57
CA CYS A 144 -9.51 3.44 -24.25
C CYS A 144 -9.60 4.94 -23.92
N THR A 145 -10.81 5.47 -23.88
CA THR A 145 -11.09 6.80 -23.33
C THR A 145 -10.97 6.79 -21.80
N VAL A 146 -10.97 7.97 -21.19
CA VAL A 146 -10.94 8.13 -19.72
C VAL A 146 -12.13 7.42 -19.04
N LEU A 147 -13.27 7.31 -19.73
CA LEU A 147 -14.47 6.59 -19.27
C LEU A 147 -14.38 5.07 -19.44
N GLY A 148 -13.35 4.58 -20.14
CA GLY A 148 -13.12 3.16 -20.41
C GLY A 148 -13.82 2.65 -21.67
N HIS A 149 -14.15 3.52 -22.64
CA HIS A 149 -14.62 3.09 -23.95
C HIS A 149 -13.43 2.72 -24.85
N PRO A 150 -13.42 1.57 -25.52
CA PRO A 150 -12.26 1.12 -26.30
C PRO A 150 -12.04 1.98 -27.54
N ILE A 151 -10.77 2.23 -27.87
CA ILE A 151 -10.32 2.99 -29.04
C ILE A 151 -9.46 2.06 -29.90
N SER A 152 -9.46 2.24 -31.22
CA SER A 152 -8.52 1.55 -32.12
C SER A 152 -7.07 1.98 -31.87
N LYS A 153 -6.12 1.17 -32.33
CA LYS A 153 -4.68 1.45 -32.25
C LYS A 153 -4.09 1.74 -33.62
N PRO A 154 -4.38 2.92 -34.23
CA PRO A 154 -3.93 3.24 -35.59
C PRO A 154 -2.40 3.23 -35.74
N ILE A 155 -1.65 3.41 -34.64
CA ILE A 155 -0.18 3.35 -34.64
C ILE A 155 0.35 1.94 -34.97
N TRP A 156 -0.49 0.90 -34.88
CA TRP A 156 -0.10 -0.50 -35.12
C TRP A 156 -0.62 -1.05 -36.44
N THR A 157 -1.27 -0.25 -37.28
CA THR A 157 -1.83 -0.71 -38.56
C THR A 157 -0.76 -0.99 -39.61
N ASP A 158 0.50 -0.64 -39.33
CA ASP A 158 1.68 -0.98 -40.11
C ASP A 158 2.20 -2.41 -39.85
N LEU A 159 1.70 -3.07 -38.79
CA LEU A 159 2.08 -4.43 -38.40
C LEU A 159 1.17 -5.48 -39.05
N SER A 160 1.64 -6.73 -39.10
CA SER A 160 0.81 -7.87 -39.51
C SER A 160 -0.29 -8.16 -38.49
N ASP A 161 -1.42 -8.70 -38.94
CA ASP A 161 -2.52 -9.11 -38.06
C ASP A 161 -2.07 -10.05 -36.93
N SER A 162 -1.14 -10.97 -37.24
CA SER A 162 -0.54 -11.87 -36.24
C SER A 162 0.27 -11.13 -35.18
N ASP A 163 1.04 -10.12 -35.57
CA ASP A 163 1.85 -9.33 -34.64
C ASP A 163 0.99 -8.42 -33.76
N ILE A 164 -0.07 -7.83 -34.34
CA ILE A 164 -1.07 -7.04 -33.59
C ILE A 164 -1.73 -7.93 -32.53
N LEU A 165 -2.21 -9.11 -32.93
CA LEU A 165 -2.86 -10.06 -32.02
C LEU A 165 -1.92 -10.55 -30.92
N ASP A 166 -0.67 -10.87 -31.24
CA ASP A 166 0.31 -11.33 -30.24
C ASP A 166 0.61 -10.22 -29.21
N ARG A 167 0.78 -8.96 -29.65
CA ARG A 167 0.98 -7.82 -28.75
C ARG A 167 -0.21 -7.64 -27.79
N PHE A 168 -1.44 -7.64 -28.29
CA PHE A 168 -2.63 -7.55 -27.43
C PHE A 168 -2.73 -8.74 -26.47
N CYS A 169 -2.43 -9.95 -26.95
CA CYS A 169 -2.41 -11.15 -26.12
C CYS A 169 -1.39 -11.07 -24.99
N ARG A 170 -0.17 -10.60 -25.26
CA ARG A 170 0.88 -10.40 -24.25
C ARG A 170 0.45 -9.40 -23.18
N ILE A 171 -0.12 -8.26 -23.59
CA ILE A 171 -0.62 -7.24 -22.66
C ILE A 171 -1.72 -7.81 -21.76
N CYS A 172 -2.71 -8.47 -22.35
CA CYS A 172 -3.80 -9.09 -21.59
C CYS A 172 -3.28 -10.15 -20.62
N ARG A 173 -2.35 -11.02 -21.05
CA ARG A 173 -1.74 -12.07 -20.21
C ARG A 173 -0.98 -11.45 -19.04
N ASN A 174 -0.18 -10.42 -19.27
CA ASN A 174 0.59 -9.76 -18.20
C ASN A 174 -0.31 -9.12 -17.15
N LEU A 175 -1.36 -8.41 -17.58
CA LEU A 175 -2.35 -7.82 -16.67
C LEU A 175 -3.12 -8.89 -15.87
N CYS A 176 -3.58 -9.95 -16.55
CA CYS A 176 -4.29 -11.03 -15.88
C CYS A 176 -3.39 -11.80 -14.89
N ARG A 177 -2.12 -12.03 -15.23
CA ARG A 177 -1.15 -12.68 -14.33
C ARG A 177 -0.89 -11.82 -13.10
N TYR A 178 -0.55 -10.55 -13.29
CA TYR A 178 -0.24 -9.65 -12.19
C TYR A 178 -1.43 -9.47 -11.25
N HIS A 179 -2.64 -9.35 -11.79
CA HIS A 179 -3.88 -9.11 -11.04
C HIS A 179 -4.69 -10.36 -10.66
N SER A 180 -4.15 -11.56 -10.91
CA SER A 180 -4.82 -12.84 -10.65
C SER A 180 -5.25 -13.05 -9.20
N GLY A 181 -4.50 -12.46 -8.25
CA GLY A 181 -4.78 -12.53 -6.80
C GLY A 181 -5.91 -11.65 -6.30
N SER A 182 -6.54 -10.84 -7.17
CA SER A 182 -7.66 -9.96 -6.82
C SER A 182 -8.88 -10.78 -6.36
N SER A 183 -9.52 -10.34 -5.27
CA SER A 183 -10.79 -10.92 -4.83
C SER A 183 -11.93 -10.69 -5.82
N LYS A 184 -11.96 -9.50 -6.43
CA LYS A 184 -12.98 -9.08 -7.41
C LYS A 184 -12.45 -9.25 -8.82
N LYS A 185 -12.86 -10.34 -9.49
CA LYS A 185 -12.46 -10.65 -10.86
C LYS A 185 -13.22 -9.87 -11.94
N GLN A 186 -14.38 -9.28 -11.61
CA GLN A 186 -15.21 -8.51 -12.56
C GLN A 186 -14.42 -7.39 -13.27
N VAL A 187 -13.50 -6.76 -12.54
CA VAL A 187 -12.62 -5.71 -13.06
C VAL A 187 -11.75 -6.23 -14.22
N LEU A 188 -11.18 -7.43 -14.08
CA LEU A 188 -10.32 -8.02 -15.08
C LEU A 188 -11.09 -8.40 -16.34
N TYR A 189 -12.33 -8.87 -16.18
CA TYR A 189 -13.22 -9.12 -17.31
C TYR A 189 -13.53 -7.84 -18.09
N ARG A 190 -13.81 -6.73 -17.40
CA ARG A 190 -14.02 -5.42 -18.06
C ARG A 190 -12.78 -4.96 -18.84
N ILE A 191 -11.60 -5.10 -18.28
CA ILE A 191 -10.34 -4.74 -18.95
C ILE A 191 -10.08 -5.64 -20.16
N LYS A 192 -10.30 -6.95 -20.02
CA LYS A 192 -10.17 -7.91 -21.12
C LYS A 192 -11.12 -7.57 -22.27
N TYR A 193 -12.35 -7.14 -21.95
CA TYR A 193 -13.33 -6.70 -22.93
C TYR A 193 -12.85 -5.44 -23.68
N ILE A 194 -12.35 -4.43 -22.97
CA ILE A 194 -11.80 -3.20 -23.57
C ILE A 194 -10.67 -3.53 -24.54
N LEU A 195 -9.70 -4.35 -24.11
CA LEU A 195 -8.56 -4.73 -24.96
C LEU A 195 -8.99 -5.52 -26.19
N ARG A 196 -9.96 -6.44 -26.05
CA ARG A 196 -10.51 -7.20 -27.19
C ARG A 196 -11.18 -6.31 -28.22
N LEU A 197 -12.03 -5.38 -27.77
CA LEU A 197 -12.74 -4.50 -28.69
C LEU A 197 -11.83 -3.42 -29.29
N SER A 198 -10.79 -3.00 -28.56
CA SER A 198 -9.72 -2.15 -29.09
C SER A 198 -8.96 -2.87 -30.21
N CYS A 199 -8.57 -4.13 -29.99
CA CYS A 199 -7.91 -4.96 -31.00
C CYS A 199 -8.78 -5.17 -32.25
N ALA A 200 -10.07 -5.46 -32.10
CA ALA A 200 -10.97 -5.67 -33.24
C ALA A 200 -11.25 -4.39 -34.05
N ARG A 201 -10.98 -3.21 -33.48
CA ARG A 201 -11.11 -1.91 -34.16
C ARG A 201 -9.80 -1.43 -34.78
N THR A 202 -8.69 -2.07 -34.42
CA THR A 202 -7.35 -1.75 -34.91
C THR A 202 -7.14 -2.48 -36.22
#